data_AF-A0A352WAH0-F1
#
_entry.id   AF-A0A352WAH0-F1
#
_cell.length_a   1.000
_cell.length_b   1.000
_cell.length_c   1.000
_cell.angle_alpha   90.00
_cell.angle_beta   90.00
_cell.angle_gamma   90.00
#
_symmetry.space_group_name_H-M   'P 1'
#
loop_
_entity.id
_entity.type
_entity.pdbx_description
1 polymer ?
#
loop_
_entity_poly.entity_id
_entity_poly.type
_entity_poly.pdbx_seq_one_letter_code
_entity_poly.pdbx_strand_id
1 'polypeptide(L)' 'EGIAAGTARLAGTTEAGVSAALNELLGNADTYRRMSQAVNPYGDGKASFRIRKALRYSLGLDQSKPEEYI' A
#
# COMPACT_ATOMS: atom_id res chain seq x y z
N GLU A 1 -1.90 4.71 -6.41
CA GLU A 1 -0.67 4.04 -5.93
C GLU A 1 -0.79 2.53 -5.91
N GLY A 2 -1.66 1.89 -5.13
CA GLY A 2 -1.79 0.42 -5.10
C GLY A 2 -2.12 -0.24 -6.45
N ILE A 3 -2.90 0.44 -7.30
CA ILE A 3 -3.15 -0.01 -8.69
C ILE A 3 -1.86 0.04 -9.54
N ALA A 4 -1.08 1.11 -9.41
CA ALA A 4 0.17 1.26 -10.15
C ALA A 4 1.27 0.31 -9.64
N ALA A 5 1.30 0.08 -8.33
CA ALA A 5 2.20 -0.89 -7.69
C ALA A 5 1.80 -2.35 -7.97
N GLY A 6 0.60 -2.59 -8.49
CA GLY A 6 0.08 -3.93 -8.77
C GLY A 6 -0.47 -4.67 -7.54
N THR A 7 -0.52 -4.02 -6.37
CA THR A 7 -1.11 -4.59 -5.15
C THR A 7 -2.65 -4.55 -5.14
N ALA A 8 -3.25 -3.76 -6.03
CA ALA A 8 -4.70 -3.64 -6.15
C ALA A 8 -5.14 -3.53 -7.61
N ARG A 9 -6.43 -3.78 -7.85
CA ARG A 9 -7.09 -3.56 -9.15
C ARG A 9 -8.40 -2.81 -8.94
N LEU A 10 -8.72 -1.89 -9.84
CA LEU A 10 -10.05 -1.28 -9.89
C LEU A 10 -11.00 -2.22 -10.65
N ALA A 11 -11.90 -2.89 -9.92
CA ALA A 11 -12.85 -3.84 -10.48
C ALA A 11 -14.13 -3.17 -11.06
N GLY A 12 -14.31 -1.87 -10.82
CA GLY A 12 -15.54 -1.16 -11.12
C GLY A 12 -16.63 -1.39 -10.07
N THR A 13 -17.87 -1.04 -10.41
CA THR A 13 -19.02 -1.07 -9.49
C THR A 13 -20.17 -1.96 -9.97
N THR A 14 -20.03 -2.60 -11.14
CA THR A 14 -21.03 -3.53 -11.66
C THR A 14 -20.78 -4.92 -11.10
N GLU A 15 -21.86 -5.65 -10.82
CA GLU A 15 -21.77 -7.05 -10.39
C GLU A 15 -20.93 -7.90 -11.35
N ALA A 16 -21.20 -7.78 -12.66
CA ALA A 16 -20.46 -8.50 -13.69
C ALA A 16 -18.96 -8.17 -13.68
N GLY A 17 -18.59 -6.90 -13.49
CA GLY A 17 -17.19 -6.47 -13.43
C GLY A 17 -16.46 -7.00 -12.19
N VAL A 18 -17.10 -6.92 -11.03
CA VAL A 18 -16.55 -7.45 -9.77
C VAL A 18 -16.40 -8.97 -9.84
N SER A 19 -17.42 -9.68 -10.34
CA SER A 19 -17.40 -11.14 -10.49
C SER A 19 -16.28 -11.59 -11.44
N ALA A 20 -16.11 -10.93 -12.58
CA ALA A 20 -15.03 -11.23 -13.52
C ALA A 20 -13.64 -11.02 -12.90
N ALA A 21 -13.44 -9.91 -12.17
CA ALA A 21 -12.17 -9.62 -11.49
C ALA A 21 -11.84 -10.65 -10.39
N LEU A 22 -12.85 -11.08 -9.62
CA LEU A 22 -12.69 -12.14 -8.61
C LEU A 22 -12.32 -13.48 -9.25
N ASN A 23 -13.04 -13.86 -10.31
CA ASN A 23 -12.81 -15.13 -11.00
C ASN A 23 -11.40 -15.19 -11.60
N GLU A 24 -10.90 -14.09 -12.16
CA GLU A 24 -9.52 -14.01 -12.62
C GLU A 24 -8.52 -14.15 -11.46
N LEU A 25 -8.73 -13.42 -10.36
CA LEU A 25 -7.83 -13.46 -9.21
C LEU A 25 -7.75 -14.85 -8.56
N LEU A 26 -8.90 -15.51 -8.41
CA LEU A 26 -9.00 -16.82 -7.76
C LEU A 26 -8.66 -17.98 -8.71
N GLY A 27 -8.93 -17.83 -10.01
CA GLY A 27 -8.72 -18.85 -11.03
C GLY A 27 -7.33 -18.81 -11.70
N ASN A 28 -6.57 -17.72 -11.54
CA ASN A 28 -5.26 -17.55 -12.15
C ASN A 28 -4.16 -17.36 -11.09
N ALA A 29 -3.39 -18.42 -10.86
CA ALA A 29 -2.29 -18.42 -9.89
C ALA A 29 -1.21 -17.37 -10.18
N ASP A 30 -0.94 -17.05 -11.45
CA ASP A 30 0.05 -16.05 -11.82
C ASP A 30 -0.45 -14.62 -11.57
N THR A 31 -1.75 -14.36 -11.78
CA THR A 31 -2.38 -13.09 -11.37
C THR A 31 -2.33 -12.93 -9.85
N TYR A 32 -2.70 -13.97 -9.09
CA TYR A 32 -2.60 -13.94 -7.64
C TYR A 32 -1.18 -13.69 -7.15
N ARG A 33 -0.19 -14.41 -7.70
CA ARG A 33 1.22 -14.28 -7.30
C ARG A 33 1.74 -12.87 -7.57
N ARG A 34 1.46 -12.30 -8.75
CA ARG A 34 1.87 -10.93 -9.08
C ARG A 34 1.30 -9.90 -8.11
N MET A 35 0.03 -10.01 -7.74
CA MET A 35 -0.61 -9.04 -6.85
C MET A 35 -0.17 -9.21 -5.39
N SER A 36 -0.03 -10.45 -4.91
CA SER A 36 0.35 -10.73 -3.51
C SER A 36 1.82 -10.44 -3.19
N GLN A 37 2.71 -10.50 -4.19
CA GLN A 37 4.14 -10.21 -4.03
C GLN A 37 4.51 -8.75 -4.35
N ALA A 38 3.57 -7.97 -4.87
CA ALA A 38 3.80 -6.57 -5.15
C ALA A 38 4.13 -5.79 -3.87
N VAL A 39 5.10 -4.87 -3.96
CA VAL A 39 5.52 -4.04 -2.84
C VAL A 39 4.36 -3.11 -2.45
N ASN A 40 4.02 -3.09 -1.17
CA ASN A 40 2.99 -2.19 -0.66
C ASN A 40 3.51 -0.75 -0.73
N PRO A 41 2.94 0.13 -1.59
CA PRO A 41 3.44 1.49 -1.72
C PRO A 41 3.08 2.37 -0.52
N TYR A 42 2.21 1.93 0.38
CA TYR A 42 1.66 2.75 1.47
C TYR A 42 2.49 2.74 2.75
N GLY A 43 3.56 1.93 2.82
CA GLY A 43 4.47 1.98 3.95
C GLY A 43 5.23 0.69 4.21
N ASP A 44 6.29 0.86 5.00
CA ASP A 44 7.18 -0.19 5.50
C ASP A 44 6.85 -0.63 6.94
N GLY A 45 5.68 -0.25 7.45
CA GLY A 45 5.27 -0.51 8.83
C GLY A 45 5.88 0.41 9.90
N LYS A 46 6.69 1.42 9.53
CA LYS A 46 7.34 2.33 10.50
C LYS A 46 6.68 3.72 10.60
N ALA A 47 5.46 3.87 10.08
CA ALA A 47 4.74 5.14 10.07
C ALA A 47 4.61 5.76 11.47
N SER A 48 4.16 4.99 12.47
CA SER A 48 3.99 5.49 13.85
C SER A 48 5.31 5.98 14.46
N PHE A 49 6.43 5.33 14.16
CA PHE A 49 7.76 5.76 14.60
C PHE A 49 8.17 7.10 13.96
N ARG A 50 7.95 7.26 12.64
CA ARG A 50 8.21 8.52 11.93
C ARG A 50 7.32 9.64 12.45
N ILE A 51 6.03 9.39 12.67
CA ILE A 51 5.07 10.37 13.23
C ILE A 51 5.52 10.82 14.61
N ARG A 52 5.87 9.90 15.50
CA ARG A 52 6.38 10.23 16.85
C ARG A 52 7.61 11.14 16.77
N LYS A 53 8.58 10.83 15.90
CA LYS A 53 9.77 11.67 15.70
C LYS A 53 9.41 13.04 15.13
N ALA A 54 8.49 13.12 14.17
CA ALA A 54 8.04 14.39 13.60
C ALA A 54 7.44 15.32 14.67
N LEU A 55 6.59 14.77 15.55
CA LEU A 55 6.01 15.52 16.67
C LEU A 55 7.08 16.02 17.64
N ARG A 56 8.04 15.16 18.02
CA ARG A 56 9.14 15.56 18.92
C ARG A 56 10.01 16.65 18.31
N TYR A 57 10.36 16.53 17.03
CA TYR A 57 11.09 17.56 16.30
C TYR A 57 10.31 18.89 16.26
N SER A 58 9.02 18.85 15.93
CA SER A 58 8.16 20.05 15.88
C SER A 58 8.00 20.74 17.23
N LEU A 59 8.12 20.00 18.33
CA LEU A 59 8.07 20.53 19.70
C LEU A 59 9.45 20.93 20.25
N GLY A 60 10.52 20.83 19.44
CA GLY A 60 11.88 21.15 19.86
C GLY A 60 12.52 20.14 20.82
N LEU A 61 11.92 18.95 20.96
CA LEU A 61 12.41 17.88 21.86
C LEU A 61 13.50 17.02 21.22
N ASP A 62 13.58 17.01 19.88
CA ASP A 62 14.63 16.35 19.10
C ASP A 62 15.22 17.36 18.10
N GLN A 63 16.52 17.26 17.81
CA GLN A 63 17.23 18.20 16.91
C GLN A 63 17.16 17.83 15.42
N SER A 64 16.64 16.65 15.07
CA SER A 64 16.59 16.18 13.68
C SER A 64 15.18 15.76 13.25
N LYS A 65 14.83 16.11 12.00
CA LYS A 65 13.60 15.67 11.34
C LYS A 65 13.68 14.15 11.07
N PRO A 66 12.57 13.39 11.17
CA PRO A 66 12.56 12.00 10.72
C PRO A 66 12.85 11.90 9.22
N GLU A 67 13.46 10.77 8.83
CA GLU A 67 13.58 10.38 7.43
C GLU A 67 12.20 10.23 6.79
N GLU A 68 12.10 10.67 5.53
CA GLU A 68 10.90 10.50 4.72
C GLU A 68 10.78 9.05 4.25
N TYR A 69 9.54 8.60 4.06
CA TYR A 69 9.27 7.31 3.43
C TYR A 69 9.43 7.46 1.92
N ILE A 70 10.16 6.53 1.29
CA ILE A 70 10.45 6.46 -0.14
C ILE A 70 9.70 5.26 -0.71
#